data_AF-A0A7W5L398-F1
#
_entry.id   AF-A0A7W5L398-F1
#
_cell.length_a   1.000
_cell.length_b   1.000
_cell.length_c   1.000
_cell.angle_alpha   90.00
_cell.angle_beta   90.00
_cell.angle_gamma   90.00
#
_symmetry.space_group_name_H-M   'P 1'
#
loop_
_entity.id
_entity.type
_entity.pdbx_description
1 polymer ?
#
loop_
_entity_poly.entity_id
_entity_poly.type
_entity_poly.pdbx_seq_one_letter_code
_entity_poly.pdbx_strand_id
1 'polypeptide(L)'
;MSSLTREKNNLHAPTGSVTGLCSASATMFAVGMAFLGYWGVYEQGSWRAVDYLVMIVAVIGFAALGCVPWIVTTPVAEGDADKVAVARRAMALGTALIWTAVCITVFA
;
A
#
# COMPACT_ATOMS: atom_id res chain seq x y z
N MET A 1 -9.44 11.49 -37.50
CA MET A 1 -10.24 11.79 -36.29
C MET A 1 -10.46 10.56 -35.41
N SER A 2 -9.44 9.69 -35.27
CA SER A 2 -9.54 8.39 -34.55
C SER A 2 -8.37 8.12 -33.60
N SER A 3 -7.25 8.86 -33.72
CA SER A 3 -6.09 8.74 -32.82
C SER A 3 -6.34 9.39 -31.45
N LEU A 4 -6.95 10.58 -31.43
CA LEU A 4 -7.25 11.32 -30.19
C LEU A 4 -8.24 10.57 -29.26
N THR A 5 -9.20 9.83 -29.83
CA THR A 5 -10.16 9.04 -29.04
C THR A 5 -9.51 7.81 -28.41
N ARG A 6 -8.50 7.22 -29.06
CA ARG A 6 -7.76 6.06 -28.54
C ARG A 6 -6.80 6.47 -27.43
N GLU A 7 -6.13 7.61 -27.56
CA GLU A 7 -5.27 8.17 -26.52
C GLU A 7 -6.07 8.54 -25.27
N LYS A 8 -7.23 9.19 -25.44
CA LYS A 8 -8.16 9.52 -24.35
C LYS A 8 -8.75 8.28 -23.65
N ASN A 9 -8.94 7.18 -24.36
CA ASN A 9 -9.36 5.90 -23.77
C ASN A 9 -8.25 5.17 -23.00
N ASN A 10 -6.97 5.47 -23.26
CA ASN A 10 -5.85 4.91 -22.48
C ASN A 10 -5.57 5.67 -21.18
N LEU A 11 -6.07 6.91 -21.07
CA LEU A 11 -5.90 7.79 -19.90
C LEU A 11 -6.91 7.50 -18.78
N HIS A 12 -8.02 6.83 -19.07
CA HIS A 12 -8.99 6.44 -18.05
C HIS A 12 -8.64 5.06 -17.49
N ALA A 13 -8.32 5.01 -16.19
CA ALA A 13 -8.21 3.74 -15.49
C ALA A 13 -9.52 2.93 -15.65
N PRO A 14 -9.43 1.61 -15.86
CA PRO A 14 -10.61 0.78 -16.10
C PRO A 14 -11.60 0.88 -14.94
N THR A 15 -12.90 0.92 -15.27
CA THR A 15 -14.00 0.96 -14.31
C THR A 15 -13.83 -0.16 -13.28
N GLY A 16 -13.76 0.20 -11.99
CA GLY A 16 -13.53 -0.74 -10.88
C GLY A 16 -12.09 -0.80 -10.35
N SER A 17 -11.11 -0.13 -10.96
CA SER A 17 -9.73 -0.08 -10.44
C SER A 17 -9.63 0.53 -9.03
N VAL A 18 -10.53 1.45 -8.70
CA VAL A 18 -10.63 2.10 -7.37
C VAL A 18 -11.04 1.09 -6.31
N THR A 19 -12.15 0.38 -6.54
CA THR A 19 -12.66 -0.66 -5.64
C THR A 19 -11.64 -1.78 -5.46
N GLY A 20 -10.98 -2.20 -6.54
CA GLY A 20 -9.91 -3.19 -6.48
C GLY A 20 -8.72 -2.76 -5.63
N LEU A 21 -8.25 -1.51 -5.79
CA LEU A 21 -7.13 -1.00 -4.99
C LEU A 21 -7.48 -0.90 -3.50
N CYS A 22 -8.64 -0.36 -3.16
CA CYS A 22 -9.07 -0.22 -1.77
C CYS A 22 -9.25 -1.58 -1.08
N SER A 23 -9.86 -2.55 -1.75
CA SER A 23 -9.98 -3.91 -1.20
C SER A 23 -8.61 -4.55 -1.00
N ALA A 24 -7.70 -4.41 -1.97
CA ALA A 24 -6.36 -4.96 -1.85
C ALA A 24 -5.56 -4.30 -0.72
N SER A 25 -5.62 -2.96 -0.59
CA SER A 25 -4.94 -2.24 0.49
C SER A 25 -5.48 -2.64 1.86
N ALA A 26 -6.80 -2.79 2.01
CA ALA A 26 -7.42 -3.22 3.25
C ALA A 26 -6.97 -4.63 3.65
N THR A 27 -6.92 -5.57 2.70
CA THR A 27 -6.42 -6.93 2.95
C THR A 27 -4.97 -6.91 3.42
N MET A 28 -4.08 -6.17 2.75
CA MET A 28 -2.68 -6.09 3.16
C MET A 28 -2.50 -5.39 4.51
N PHE A 29 -3.34 -4.40 4.81
CA PHE A 29 -3.36 -3.76 6.12
C PHE A 29 -3.75 -4.78 7.21
N ALA A 30 -4.77 -5.61 6.98
CA ALA A 30 -5.15 -6.67 7.91
C ALA A 30 -4.04 -7.72 8.11
N VAL A 31 -3.39 -8.16 7.03
CA VAL A 31 -2.25 -9.09 7.08
C VAL A 31 -1.10 -8.50 7.89
N GLY A 32 -0.74 -7.24 7.66
CA GLY A 32 0.28 -6.57 8.45
C GLY A 32 -0.10 -6.49 9.92
N MET A 33 -1.35 -6.13 10.25
CA MET A 33 -1.79 -6.04 11.65
C MET A 33 -1.70 -7.40 12.35
N ALA A 34 -2.08 -8.47 11.66
CA ALA A 34 -1.93 -9.84 12.17
C ALA A 34 -0.46 -10.21 12.39
N PHE A 35 0.42 -9.84 11.47
CA PHE A 35 1.87 -10.05 11.62
C PHE A 35 2.43 -9.33 12.85
N LEU A 36 2.15 -8.04 13.03
CA LEU A 36 2.59 -7.29 14.21
C LEU A 36 1.98 -7.83 15.50
N GLY A 37 0.71 -8.25 15.47
CA GLY A 37 0.05 -8.86 16.62
C GLY A 37 0.70 -10.17 17.02
N TYR A 38 1.01 -11.05 16.05
CA TYR A 38 1.72 -12.29 16.33
C TYR A 38 3.13 -12.01 16.88
N TRP A 39 3.90 -11.21 16.15
CA TRP A 39 5.31 -10.97 16.46
C TRP A 39 5.50 -10.16 17.75
N GLY A 40 4.72 -9.10 17.95
CA GLY A 40 4.82 -8.23 19.14
C GLY A 40 4.25 -8.85 20.43
N VAL A 41 3.36 -9.85 20.34
CA VAL A 41 2.79 -10.51 21.53
C VAL A 41 3.58 -11.76 21.92
N TYR A 42 4.08 -12.55 20.96
CA TYR A 42 4.77 -13.81 21.26
C TYR A 42 6.27 -13.65 21.53
N GLU A 43 6.96 -12.70 20.91
CA GLU A 43 8.40 -12.51 21.09
C GLU A 43 8.67 -11.55 22.27
N GLN A 44 8.35 -11.97 23.51
CA GLN A 44 8.49 -11.14 24.73
C GLN A 44 9.93 -10.95 25.25
N GLY A 45 10.93 -11.02 24.36
CA GLY A 45 12.34 -10.77 24.70
C GLY A 45 12.67 -9.29 24.84
N SER A 46 13.88 -8.98 25.35
CA SER A 46 14.41 -7.62 25.28
C SER A 46 14.55 -7.22 23.81
N TRP A 47 13.87 -6.14 23.42
CA TRP A 47 13.88 -5.65 22.05
C TRP A 47 15.30 -5.36 21.58
N ARG A 48 15.73 -6.05 20.53
CA ARG A 48 16.99 -5.83 19.83
C ARG A 48 16.82 -4.67 18.85
N ALA A 49 17.94 -4.08 18.41
CA ALA A 49 17.91 -2.99 17.43
C ALA A 49 17.16 -3.34 16.13
N VAL A 50 17.21 -4.63 15.73
CA VAL A 50 16.49 -5.15 14.57
C VAL A 50 14.97 -5.07 14.75
N ASP A 51 14.48 -5.26 15.98
CA ASP A 51 13.06 -5.25 16.28
C ASP A 51 12.45 -3.86 16.07
N TYR A 52 13.18 -2.83 16.46
CA TYR A 52 12.82 -1.43 16.17
C TYR A 52 12.82 -1.15 14.66
N LEU A 53 13.77 -1.71 13.91
CA LEU A 53 13.83 -1.54 12.47
C LEU A 53 12.63 -2.19 11.78
N VAL A 54 12.26 -3.42 12.17
CA VAL A 54 11.04 -4.11 11.69
C VAL A 54 9.80 -3.27 11.99
N MET A 55 9.68 -2.76 13.22
CA MET A 55 8.56 -1.92 13.63
C MET A 55 8.45 -0.66 12.77
N ILE A 56 9.54 0.08 12.59
CA ILE A 56 9.56 1.32 11.77
C ILE A 56 9.16 1.02 10.33
N VAL A 57 9.73 -0.03 9.72
CA VAL A 57 9.42 -0.41 8.34
C VAL A 57 7.94 -0.80 8.20
N ALA A 58 7.41 -1.57 9.16
CA ALA A 58 6.01 -1.96 9.17
C ALA A 58 5.09 -0.74 9.28
N VAL A 59 5.37 0.20 10.20
CA VAL A 59 4.60 1.45 10.38
C VAL A 59 4.57 2.29 9.09
N ILE A 60 5.71 2.43 8.42
CA ILE A 60 5.77 3.14 7.13
C ILE A 60 4.95 2.40 6.06
N GLY A 61 4.99 1.06 6.06
CA GLY A 61 4.17 0.22 5.19
C GLY A 61 2.67 0.45 5.40
N PHE A 62 2.20 0.48 6.65
CA PHE A 62 0.80 0.80 6.97
C PHE A 62 0.42 2.21 6.56
N ALA A 63 1.27 3.21 6.82
CA ALA A 63 1.01 4.58 6.40
C ALA A 63 0.82 4.67 4.88
N ALA A 64 1.69 4.03 4.10
CA ALA A 64 1.58 3.98 2.65
C ALA A 64 0.28 3.28 2.18
N LEU A 65 -0.10 2.16 2.81
CA LEU A 65 -1.36 1.45 2.50
C LEU A 65 -2.61 2.25 2.91
N GLY A 66 -2.58 2.95 4.05
CA GLY A 66 -3.67 3.81 4.52
C GLY A 66 -3.84 5.09 3.70
N CYS A 67 -2.78 5.59 3.08
CA CYS A 67 -2.83 6.70 2.14
C CYS A 67 -3.49 6.32 0.80
N VAL A 68 -3.57 5.03 0.44
CA VAL A 68 -4.18 4.60 -0.83
C VAL A 68 -5.66 5.03 -0.92
N PRO A 69 -6.55 4.71 0.04
CA PRO A 69 -7.91 5.24 0.06
C PRO A 69 -7.96 6.76 -0.02
N TRP A 70 -7.07 7.48 0.68
CA TRP A 70 -7.05 8.95 0.69
C TRP A 70 -6.74 9.55 -0.70
N ILE A 71 -5.77 8.98 -1.41
CA ILE A 71 -5.39 9.39 -2.78
C ILE A 71 -6.53 9.14 -3.76
N VAL A 72 -7.28 8.05 -3.55
CA VAL A 72 -8.34 7.62 -4.47
C VAL A 72 -9.66 8.35 -4.22
N THR A 73 -9.96 8.76 -2.99
CA THR A 73 -11.22 9.43 -2.62
C THR A 73 -11.16 10.96 -2.64
N THR A 74 -9.97 11.58 -2.75
CA THR A 74 -9.87 13.05 -2.81
C THR A 74 -10.49 13.58 -4.12
N PRO A 75 -11.41 14.56 -4.05
CA PRO A 75 -12.12 15.07 -5.23
C PRO A 75 -11.12 15.60 -6.27
N VAL A 76 -11.34 15.23 -7.53
CA VAL A 76 -10.47 15.55 -8.67
C VAL A 76 -10.84 16.95 -9.17
N ALA A 77 -9.89 17.88 -9.20
CA ALA A 77 -9.99 19.04 -10.08
C ALA A 77 -9.85 18.54 -11.53
N GLU A 78 -10.78 18.93 -12.40
CA GLU A 78 -10.87 18.47 -13.79
C GLU A 78 -9.51 18.64 -14.52
N GLY A 79 -8.79 17.53 -14.73
CA GLY A 79 -7.50 17.54 -15.43
C GLY A 79 -6.50 16.44 -15.03
N ASP A 80 -6.65 15.82 -13.86
CA ASP A 80 -5.69 14.83 -13.36
C ASP A 80 -6.13 13.38 -13.63
N ALA A 81 -5.70 12.84 -14.77
CA ALA A 81 -5.98 11.46 -15.18
C ALA A 81 -5.12 10.40 -14.47
N ASP A 82 -4.15 10.78 -13.63
CA ASP A 82 -3.07 9.87 -13.19
C ASP A 82 -3.14 9.41 -11.72
N LYS A 83 -4.23 9.74 -11.00
CA LYS A 83 -4.41 9.37 -9.58
C LYS A 83 -4.33 7.87 -9.31
N VAL A 84 -4.82 7.05 -10.24
CA VAL A 84 -4.80 5.59 -10.10
C VAL A 84 -3.38 5.04 -10.23
N ALA A 85 -2.51 5.66 -11.03
CA ALA A 85 -1.11 5.29 -11.12
C ALA A 85 -0.37 5.61 -9.82
N VAL A 86 -0.62 6.79 -9.24
CA VAL A 86 -0.06 7.19 -7.94
C VAL A 86 -0.54 6.27 -6.82
N ALA A 87 -1.84 5.97 -6.76
CA ALA A 87 -2.39 5.04 -5.79
C ALA A 87 -1.81 3.62 -5.95
N ARG A 88 -1.57 3.16 -7.18
CA ARG A 88 -0.93 1.85 -7.45
C ARG A 88 0.51 1.81 -6.98
N ARG A 89 1.26 2.90 -7.15
CA ARG A 89 2.64 3.02 -6.63
C ARG A 89 2.65 3.01 -5.10
N ALA A 90 1.73 3.74 -4.46
CA ALA A 90 1.58 3.72 -3.00
C ALA A 90 1.22 2.32 -2.46
N MET A 91 0.30 1.61 -3.14
CA MET A 91 -0.06 0.23 -2.83
C MET A 91 1.12 -0.73 -2.96
N ALA A 92 1.87 -0.65 -4.07
CA ALA A 92 3.04 -1.48 -4.31
C ALA A 92 4.15 -1.22 -3.27
N LEU A 93 4.41 0.06 -2.96
CA LEU A 93 5.40 0.47 -1.97
C LEU A 93 5.03 0.00 -0.57
N GLY A 94 3.78 0.20 -0.14
CA GLY A 94 3.30 -0.29 1.16
C GLY A 94 3.38 -1.81 1.28
N THR A 95 2.98 -2.54 0.24
CA THR A 95 3.07 -4.01 0.20
C THR A 95 4.52 -4.49 0.27
N ALA A 96 5.43 -3.85 -0.48
CA ALA A 96 6.85 -4.21 -0.49
C ALA A 96 7.52 -3.96 0.88
N LEU A 97 7.17 -2.86 1.56
CA LEU A 97 7.67 -2.56 2.90
C LEU A 97 7.19 -3.60 3.92
N ILE A 98 5.90 -3.97 3.91
CA ILE A 98 5.38 -5.02 4.80
C ILE A 98 6.11 -6.36 4.56
N TRP A 99 6.29 -6.76 3.30
CA TRP A 99 7.04 -7.98 2.98
C TRP A 99 8.52 -7.90 3.40
N THR A 100 9.14 -6.73 3.28
CA THR A 100 10.53 -6.52 3.72
C THR A 100 10.64 -6.65 5.24
N ALA A 101 9.68 -6.10 6.00
CA ALA A 101 9.61 -6.28 7.46
C ALA A 101 9.49 -7.77 7.84
N VAL A 102 8.65 -8.53 7.13
CA VAL A 102 8.52 -9.98 7.31
C VAL A 102 9.84 -10.70 7.01
N CYS A 103 10.49 -10.40 5.87
CA CYS A 103 11.76 -11.01 5.52
C CYS A 103 12.84 -10.73 6.58
N ILE A 104 12.97 -9.47 7.02
CA ILE A 104 13.94 -9.11 8.07
C ILE A 104 13.67 -9.90 9.34
N THR A 105 12.41 -10.05 9.72
CA THR A 105 12.01 -10.81 10.91
C THR A 105 12.34 -12.30 10.79
N VAL A 106 12.15 -12.89 9.61
CA VAL A 106 12.40 -14.32 9.38
C VAL A 106 13.89 -14.65 9.26
N PHE A 107 14.70 -13.71 8.76
CA PHE A 107 16.12 -13.93 8.48
C PHE A 107 17.10 -13.30 9.50
N ALA A 108 16.60 -12.56 10.49
CA ALA A 108 17.41 -11.98 11.58
C ALA A 108 17.56 -12.92 12.79
#